data_AF-A0A8J1U557-F1
#
_entry.id   AF-A0A8J1U557-F1
#
_cell.length_a   1.000
_cell.length_b   1.000
_cell.length_c   1.000
_cell.angle_alpha   90.00
_cell.angle_beta   90.00
_cell.angle_gamma   90.00
#
_symmetry.space_group_name_H-M   'P 1'
#
loop_
_entity.id
_entity.type
_entity.pdbx_description
1 polymer ?
#
loop_
_entity_poly.entity_id
_entity_poly.type
_entity_poly.pdbx_seq_one_letter_code
_entity_poly.pdbx_strand_id
1 'polypeptide(L)'
;MVDQSISYQQNPWEEDDRAFGSIGKVLTLAQKSGHLKKFDASDNESRLAQINSPSLKLIQLLSDVAAKRQALDQINLELHNRMQDNETSDITHLDQLEQRVSHVNTLSGHIQDVIKDKDTLIGRLQQPYVGDYMKIEAIYHRYVSELFPMLAPVLADLSVHLDSIEASRVNIDSPQLDDVLNDVSSSLAAIQTEFQTIVNLRQSLNESLDPAS
;
A
#
# COMPACT_ATOMS: atom_id res chain seq x y z
N MET A 1 -17.38 26.52 40.25
CA MET A 1 -18.16 26.48 41.51
C MET A 1 -19.29 25.48 41.34
N VAL A 2 -18.97 24.18 41.41
CA VAL A 2 -19.88 23.07 41.76
C VAL A 2 -18.93 21.99 42.28
N ASP A 3 -18.78 21.92 43.59
CA ASP A 3 -18.07 20.85 44.29
C ASP A 3 -19.12 19.76 44.57
N GLN A 4 -19.06 18.66 43.82
CA GLN A 4 -19.85 17.47 44.10
C GLN A 4 -18.93 16.45 44.76
N SER A 5 -18.80 16.58 46.07
CA SER A 5 -18.21 15.57 46.93
C SER A 5 -19.07 14.31 46.83
N ILE A 6 -18.56 13.29 46.14
CA ILE A 6 -19.15 11.95 46.09
C ILE A 6 -19.10 11.39 47.50
N SER A 7 -20.25 11.43 48.16
CA SER A 7 -20.50 10.73 49.42
C SER A 7 -20.29 9.24 49.20
N TYR A 8 -19.17 8.70 49.68
CA TYR A 8 -18.99 7.27 49.86
C TYR A 8 -20.06 6.78 50.82
N GLN A 9 -21.10 6.16 50.27
CA GLN A 9 -22.15 5.51 51.04
C GLN A 9 -21.53 4.25 51.64
N GLN A 10 -21.06 4.39 52.89
CA GLN A 10 -20.41 3.34 53.65
C GLN A 10 -21.35 2.13 53.75
N ASN A 11 -20.82 0.96 53.39
CA ASN A 11 -21.58 -0.27 53.29
C ASN A 11 -22.17 -0.63 54.67
N PRO A 12 -23.51 -0.71 54.83
CA PRO A 12 -24.15 -0.92 56.14
C PRO A 12 -23.84 -2.27 56.80
N TRP A 13 -23.12 -3.15 56.10
CA TRP A 13 -22.72 -4.49 56.53
C TRP A 13 -21.20 -4.67 56.61
N GLU A 14 -20.40 -3.64 56.30
CA GLU A 14 -19.02 -3.59 56.77
C GLU A 14 -19.01 -2.98 58.17
N GLU A 15 -19.47 -3.78 59.13
CA GLU A 15 -19.20 -3.53 60.53
C GLU A 15 -17.71 -3.69 60.77
N ASP A 16 -17.06 -2.56 61.02
CA ASP A 16 -15.90 -2.34 61.89
C ASP A 16 -15.07 -3.61 62.14
N ASP A 17 -13.85 -3.64 61.60
CA ASP A 17 -12.78 -4.66 61.74
C ASP A 17 -12.29 -4.84 63.22
N ARG A 18 -13.16 -4.54 64.18
CA ARG A 18 -13.04 -4.59 65.64
C ARG A 18 -14.15 -5.42 66.29
N ALA A 19 -15.10 -5.97 65.51
CA ALA A 19 -16.29 -6.68 66.01
C ALA A 19 -16.06 -8.07 66.63
N PHE A 20 -14.81 -8.54 66.74
CA PHE A 20 -14.48 -9.72 67.56
C PHE A 20 -13.70 -9.36 68.83
N GLY A 21 -13.88 -8.15 69.38
CA GLY A 21 -13.14 -7.70 70.57
C GLY A 21 -13.33 -8.54 71.84
N SER A 22 -14.55 -9.01 72.13
CA SER A 22 -14.86 -9.88 73.28
C SER A 22 -15.00 -11.34 72.87
N ILE A 23 -15.77 -11.61 71.81
CA ILE A 23 -15.96 -12.97 71.27
C ILE A 23 -14.67 -13.53 70.68
N GLY A 24 -13.84 -12.74 70.00
CA GLY A 24 -12.55 -13.19 69.50
C GLY A 24 -11.57 -13.53 70.63
N LYS A 25 -11.64 -12.82 71.76
CA LYS A 25 -10.89 -13.21 72.97
C LYS A 25 -11.39 -14.52 73.56
N VAL A 26 -12.70 -14.73 73.60
CA VAL A 26 -13.30 -16.00 74.05
C VAL A 26 -12.95 -17.14 73.10
N LEU A 27 -12.98 -16.93 71.79
CA LEU A 27 -12.63 -17.92 70.78
C LEU A 27 -11.14 -18.26 70.80
N THR A 28 -10.26 -17.27 70.95
CA THR A 28 -8.82 -17.52 71.09
C THR A 28 -8.48 -18.20 72.42
N LEU A 29 -9.19 -17.91 73.50
CA LEU A 29 -9.04 -18.59 74.78
C LEU A 29 -9.60 -20.01 74.74
N ALA A 30 -10.71 -20.24 74.03
CA ALA A 30 -11.30 -21.56 73.78
C ALA A 30 -10.45 -22.43 72.83
N GLN A 31 -9.75 -21.81 71.88
CA GLN A 31 -8.75 -22.46 71.03
C GLN A 31 -7.49 -22.85 71.82
N LYS A 32 -7.02 -21.97 72.72
CA LYS A 32 -5.88 -22.25 73.59
C LYS A 32 -6.17 -23.29 74.68
N SER A 33 -7.41 -23.37 75.17
CA SER A 33 -7.84 -24.37 76.13
C SER A 33 -8.14 -25.74 75.50
N GLY A 34 -8.01 -25.87 74.18
CA GLY A 34 -8.22 -27.14 73.47
C GLY A 34 -9.69 -27.56 73.37
N HIS A 35 -10.64 -26.68 73.71
CA HIS A 35 -12.08 -26.94 73.61
C HIS A 35 -12.63 -26.68 72.20
N LEU A 36 -11.93 -25.92 71.36
CA LEU A 36 -12.15 -25.95 69.91
C LEU A 36 -11.34 -27.09 69.29
N LYS A 37 -12.04 -28.01 68.62
CA LYS A 37 -11.43 -28.98 67.70
C LYS A 37 -10.64 -28.20 66.65
N LYS A 38 -9.37 -28.54 66.43
CA LYS A 38 -8.61 -27.97 65.32
C LYS A 38 -9.41 -28.22 64.04
N PHE A 39 -9.44 -27.20 63.18
CA PHE A 39 -10.06 -27.28 61.87
C PHE A 39 -9.27 -28.31 61.05
N ASP A 40 -9.65 -29.57 61.15
CA ASP A 40 -9.00 -30.68 60.46
C ASP A 40 -9.49 -30.72 59.01
N ALA A 41 -8.64 -31.24 58.11
CA ALA A 41 -8.89 -31.29 56.66
C ALA A 41 -10.24 -31.92 56.22
N SER A 42 -10.92 -32.66 57.11
CA SER A 42 -12.26 -33.21 56.88
C SER A 42 -13.38 -32.16 56.77
N ASP A 43 -13.23 -30.98 57.42
CA ASP A 43 -14.19 -29.87 57.24
C ASP A 43 -14.01 -29.19 55.87
N ASN A 44 -12.84 -29.33 55.25
CA ASN A 44 -12.61 -28.85 53.89
C ASN A 44 -13.40 -29.70 52.88
N GLU A 45 -13.48 -31.02 53.08
CA GLU A 45 -14.32 -31.90 52.25
C GLU A 45 -15.82 -31.60 52.39
N SER A 46 -16.27 -31.28 53.60
CA SER A 46 -17.67 -30.88 53.84
C SER A 46 -18.00 -29.52 53.20
N ARG A 47 -17.06 -28.57 53.18
CA ARG A 47 -17.19 -27.30 52.43
C ARG A 47 -17.14 -27.51 50.93
N LEU A 48 -16.26 -28.38 50.42
CA LEU A 48 -16.20 -28.76 49.01
C LEU A 48 -17.47 -29.51 48.56
N ALA A 49 -18.08 -30.30 49.44
CA ALA A 49 -19.38 -30.95 49.22
C ALA A 49 -20.54 -29.94 49.24
N GLN A 50 -20.50 -28.94 50.14
CA GLN A 50 -21.44 -27.80 50.15
C GLN A 50 -21.31 -26.93 48.89
N ILE A 51 -20.09 -26.66 48.42
CA ILE A 51 -19.81 -25.97 47.15
C ILE A 51 -20.34 -26.80 45.96
N ASN A 52 -20.33 -28.13 46.08
CA ASN A 52 -20.88 -29.03 45.07
C ASN A 52 -22.41 -29.24 45.15
N SER A 53 -23.10 -28.58 46.09
CA SER A 53 -24.56 -28.66 46.17
C SER A 53 -25.21 -28.08 44.90
N PRO A 54 -26.27 -28.71 44.36
CA PRO A 54 -26.93 -28.26 43.13
C PRO A 54 -27.40 -26.80 43.17
N SER A 55 -27.82 -26.32 44.36
CA SER A 55 -28.25 -24.94 44.58
C SER A 55 -27.10 -23.94 44.47
N LEU A 56 -25.91 -24.26 44.97
CA LEU A 56 -24.76 -23.36 44.93
C LEU A 56 -24.17 -23.27 43.51
N LYS A 57 -24.18 -24.38 42.76
CA LYS A 57 -23.87 -24.37 41.31
C LYS A 57 -24.85 -23.52 40.51
N LEU A 58 -26.14 -23.56 40.84
CA LEU A 58 -27.15 -22.72 40.19
C LEU A 58 -26.92 -21.24 40.50
N ILE A 59 -26.61 -20.89 41.75
CA ILE A 59 -26.31 -19.51 42.14
C ILE A 59 -25.06 -19.00 41.39
N GLN A 60 -24.02 -19.82 41.27
CA GLN A 60 -22.82 -19.47 40.51
C GLN A 60 -23.10 -19.31 39.01
N LEU A 61 -23.93 -20.17 38.43
CA LEU A 61 -24.34 -20.04 37.03
C LEU A 61 -25.20 -18.79 36.82
N LEU A 62 -26.08 -18.44 37.76
CA LEU A 62 -26.87 -17.22 37.73
C LEU A 62 -25.99 -15.97 37.87
N SER A 63 -24.96 -15.99 38.74
CA SER A 63 -24.02 -14.88 38.84
C SER A 63 -23.18 -14.73 37.58
N ASP A 64 -22.75 -15.83 36.97
CA ASP A 64 -22.00 -15.81 35.71
C ASP A 64 -22.86 -15.28 34.55
N VAL A 65 -24.12 -15.69 34.49
CA VAL A 65 -25.09 -15.18 33.51
C VAL A 65 -25.36 -13.69 33.75
N ALA A 66 -25.49 -13.25 34.99
CA ALA A 66 -25.68 -11.84 35.32
C ALA A 66 -24.45 -11.00 34.94
N ALA A 67 -23.24 -11.48 35.23
CA ALA A 67 -22.00 -10.81 34.85
C ALA A 67 -21.86 -10.69 33.32
N LYS A 68 -22.18 -11.77 32.58
CA LYS A 68 -22.17 -11.75 31.11
C LYS A 68 -23.23 -10.82 30.52
N ARG A 69 -24.42 -10.75 31.13
CA ARG A 69 -25.47 -9.78 30.72
C ARG A 69 -25.00 -8.35 30.93
N GLN A 70 -24.41 -8.04 32.08
CA GLN A 70 -23.87 -6.72 32.35
C GLN A 70 -22.77 -6.33 31.36
N ALA A 71 -21.88 -7.26 30.99
CA ALA A 71 -20.87 -7.03 29.96
C ALA A 71 -21.49 -6.79 28.58
N LEU A 72 -22.53 -7.54 28.21
CA LEU A 72 -23.26 -7.34 26.96
C LEU A 72 -23.97 -5.98 26.93
N ASP A 73 -24.61 -5.58 28.03
CA ASP A 73 -25.30 -4.29 28.12
C ASP A 73 -24.29 -3.13 28.03
N GLN A 74 -23.12 -3.26 28.65
CA GLN A 74 -22.04 -2.28 28.53
C GLN A 74 -21.56 -2.13 27.08
N ILE A 75 -21.34 -3.26 26.39
CA ILE A 75 -20.92 -3.26 24.98
C ILE A 75 -22.02 -2.68 24.09
N ASN A 76 -23.28 -3.02 24.33
CA ASN A 76 -24.42 -2.48 23.59
C ASN A 76 -24.55 -0.96 23.77
N LEU A 77 -24.34 -0.47 24.99
CA LEU A 77 -24.34 0.96 25.27
C LEU A 77 -23.21 1.66 24.52
N GLU A 78 -22.00 1.11 24.55
CA GLU A 78 -20.87 1.68 23.82
C GLU A 78 -21.10 1.65 22.30
N LEU A 79 -21.69 0.57 21.77
CA LEU A 79 -22.09 0.49 20.37
C LEU A 79 -23.11 1.58 20.03
N HIS A 80 -24.14 1.76 20.86
CA HIS A 80 -25.17 2.76 20.63
C HIS A 80 -24.60 4.19 20.66
N ASN A 81 -23.72 4.49 21.62
CA ASN A 81 -23.02 5.77 21.68
C ASN A 81 -22.18 6.03 20.43
N ARG A 82 -21.42 5.02 19.96
CA ARG A 82 -20.62 5.15 18.73
C ARG A 82 -21.49 5.31 17.49
N MET A 83 -22.65 4.65 17.45
CA MET A 83 -23.61 4.79 16.35
C MET A 83 -24.17 6.21 16.31
N GLN A 84 -24.61 6.73 17.46
CA GLN A 84 -25.11 8.09 17.57
C GLN A 84 -24.03 9.15 17.29
N ASP A 85 -22.79 8.92 17.73
CA ASP A 85 -21.66 9.79 17.38
C ASP A 85 -21.40 9.76 15.87
N ASN A 86 -21.46 8.60 15.21
CA ASN A 86 -21.31 8.50 13.76
C ASN A 86 -22.45 9.21 13.00
N GLU A 87 -23.70 9.07 13.45
CA GLU A 87 -24.85 9.78 12.87
C GLU A 87 -24.72 11.31 12.98
N THR A 88 -24.05 11.80 14.03
CA THR A 88 -23.86 13.23 14.27
C THR A 88 -22.46 13.69 13.85
N SER A 89 -21.60 12.77 13.44
CA SER A 89 -20.15 12.97 13.29
C SER A 89 -19.84 13.99 12.21
N ASP A 90 -20.66 13.99 11.17
CA ASP A 90 -20.53 14.87 10.02
C ASP A 90 -20.76 16.36 10.35
N ILE A 91 -21.42 16.65 11.48
CA ILE A 91 -21.68 18.01 11.96
C ILE A 91 -21.00 18.34 13.30
N THR A 92 -20.61 17.34 14.11
CA THR A 92 -19.93 17.57 15.41
C THR A 92 -18.42 17.57 15.30
N HIS A 93 -17.82 16.79 14.40
CA HIS A 93 -16.37 16.76 14.24
C HIS A 93 -15.90 17.89 13.33
N LEU A 94 -15.17 18.85 13.92
CA LEU A 94 -14.66 20.02 13.23
C LEU A 94 -13.81 19.66 12.01
N ASP A 95 -13.01 18.59 12.09
CA ASP A 95 -12.14 18.11 11.02
C ASP A 95 -12.94 17.71 9.76
N GLN A 96 -14.08 17.01 9.96
CA GLN A 96 -14.95 16.59 8.84
C GLN A 96 -15.66 17.79 8.22
N LEU A 97 -16.06 18.76 9.04
CA LEU A 97 -16.67 19.99 8.57
C LEU A 97 -15.66 20.85 7.79
N GLU A 98 -14.44 20.98 8.28
CA GLU A 98 -13.35 21.70 7.59
C GLU A 98 -13.02 21.05 6.25
N GLN A 99 -12.94 19.72 6.19
CA GLN A 99 -12.73 18.99 4.94
C GLN A 99 -13.87 19.26 3.94
N ARG A 100 -15.13 19.21 4.39
CA ARG A 100 -16.29 19.51 3.53
C ARG A 100 -16.27 20.94 3.02
N VAL A 101 -15.98 21.91 3.89
CA VAL A 101 -15.85 23.33 3.53
C VAL A 101 -14.71 23.52 2.51
N SER A 102 -13.58 22.85 2.71
CA SER A 102 -12.46 22.86 1.76
C SER A 102 -12.88 22.33 0.38
N HIS A 103 -13.55 21.17 0.33
CA HIS A 103 -14.04 20.61 -0.93
C HIS A 103 -15.04 21.54 -1.65
N VAL A 104 -15.97 22.14 -0.90
CA VAL A 104 -16.94 23.10 -1.46
C VAL A 104 -16.22 24.35 -1.99
N ASN A 105 -15.22 24.86 -1.27
CA ASN A 105 -14.43 26.00 -1.72
C ASN A 105 -13.60 25.67 -2.97
N THR A 106 -12.99 24.49 -3.04
CA THR A 106 -12.27 24.02 -4.24
C THR A 106 -13.21 23.92 -5.43
N LEU A 107 -14.38 23.31 -5.26
CA LEU A 107 -15.38 23.21 -6.32
C LEU A 107 -15.87 24.59 -6.76
N SER A 108 -16.13 25.49 -5.80
CA SER A 108 -16.52 26.85 -6.10
C SER A 108 -15.42 27.60 -6.88
N GLY A 109 -14.15 27.38 -6.54
CA GLY A 109 -13.00 27.91 -7.27
C GLY A 109 -12.97 27.40 -8.72
N HIS A 110 -13.08 26.09 -8.92
CA HIS A 110 -13.15 25.50 -10.26
C HIS A 110 -14.29 26.08 -11.10
N ILE A 111 -15.49 26.20 -10.53
CA ILE A 111 -16.64 26.79 -11.23
C ILE A 111 -16.36 28.26 -11.57
N GLN A 112 -15.76 29.01 -10.65
CA GLN A 112 -15.42 30.41 -10.87
C GLN A 112 -14.38 30.58 -11.98
N ASP A 113 -13.41 29.68 -12.07
CA ASP A 113 -12.41 29.69 -13.14
C ASP A 113 -13.04 29.31 -14.49
N VAL A 114 -13.95 28.33 -14.53
CA VAL A 114 -14.74 28.03 -15.73
C VAL A 114 -15.59 29.22 -16.16
N ILE A 115 -16.16 29.98 -15.22
CA ILE A 115 -16.93 31.20 -15.53
C ILE A 115 -16.02 32.29 -16.08
N LYS A 116 -14.82 32.48 -15.53
CA LYS A 116 -13.82 33.44 -16.09
C LYS A 116 -13.41 33.05 -17.50
N ASP A 117 -13.18 31.77 -17.73
CA ASP A 117 -12.75 31.24 -19.02
C ASP A 117 -13.89 31.09 -20.02
N LYS A 118 -15.14 31.33 -19.60
CA LYS A 118 -16.33 31.17 -20.45
C LYS A 118 -16.22 31.96 -21.75
N ASP A 119 -15.83 33.24 -21.69
CA ASP A 119 -15.77 34.09 -22.88
C ASP A 119 -14.62 33.68 -23.80
N THR A 120 -13.49 33.24 -23.24
CA THR A 120 -12.37 32.64 -23.98
C THR A 120 -12.78 31.34 -24.66
N LEU A 121 -13.52 30.48 -23.95
CA LEU A 121 -14.02 29.20 -24.46
C LEU A 121 -15.05 29.41 -25.57
N ILE A 122 -15.97 30.38 -25.40
CA ILE A 122 -16.92 30.79 -26.43
C ILE A 122 -16.17 31.31 -27.66
N GLY A 123 -15.17 32.17 -27.48
CA GLY A 123 -14.35 32.68 -28.58
C GLY A 123 -13.65 31.55 -29.35
N ARG A 124 -13.11 30.56 -28.64
CA ARG A 124 -12.48 29.37 -29.26
C ARG A 124 -13.49 28.46 -29.96
N LEU A 125 -14.70 28.29 -29.42
CA LEU A 125 -15.74 27.48 -30.06
C LEU A 125 -16.37 28.19 -31.27
N GLN A 126 -16.49 29.52 -31.23
CA GLN A 126 -17.01 30.32 -32.34
C GLN A 126 -16.00 30.46 -33.48
N GLN A 127 -14.71 30.35 -33.19
CA GLN A 127 -13.70 30.25 -34.23
C GLN A 127 -13.84 28.90 -34.95
N PRO A 128 -14.18 28.87 -36.25
CA PRO A 128 -14.11 27.63 -37.01
C PRO A 128 -12.67 27.14 -36.92
N TYR A 129 -12.48 25.88 -36.54
CA TYR A 129 -11.16 25.29 -36.34
C TYR A 129 -10.30 25.49 -37.59
N VAL A 130 -9.38 26.47 -37.55
CA VAL A 130 -8.40 26.76 -38.60
C VAL A 130 -7.12 25.96 -38.31
N GLY A 131 -7.25 24.67 -38.06
CA GLY A 131 -6.10 23.77 -38.11
C GLY A 131 -5.64 23.56 -39.56
N ASP A 132 -4.53 22.85 -39.75
CA ASP A 132 -4.16 22.35 -41.08
C ASP A 132 -5.15 21.25 -41.48
N TYR A 133 -6.25 21.64 -42.13
CA TYR A 133 -7.22 20.70 -42.67
C TYR A 133 -6.87 20.39 -44.12
N MET A 134 -6.84 19.10 -44.45
CA MET A 134 -6.81 18.67 -45.84
C MET A 134 -8.20 18.89 -46.42
N LYS A 135 -8.35 19.85 -47.35
CA LYS A 135 -9.59 20.04 -48.11
C LYS A 135 -9.81 18.82 -49.00
N ILE A 136 -10.80 18.01 -48.66
CA ILE A 136 -11.20 16.86 -49.47
C ILE A 136 -12.57 17.18 -50.04
N GLU A 137 -12.78 16.96 -51.33
CA GLU A 137 -14.11 17.07 -51.92
C GLU A 137 -14.98 15.90 -51.43
N ALA A 138 -16.29 16.14 -51.24
CA ALA A 138 -17.21 15.15 -50.67
C ALA A 138 -17.20 13.79 -51.40
N ILE A 139 -16.87 13.79 -52.70
CA ILE A 139 -16.75 12.59 -53.53
C ILE A 139 -15.62 11.69 -53.04
N TYR A 140 -14.54 12.27 -52.50
CA TYR A 140 -13.36 11.54 -52.07
C TYR A 140 -13.35 11.15 -50.60
N HIS A 141 -14.29 11.65 -49.79
CA HIS A 141 -14.37 11.36 -48.35
C HIS A 141 -14.43 9.85 -48.05
N ARG A 142 -15.20 9.09 -48.84
CA ARG A 142 -15.32 7.64 -48.64
C ARG A 142 -13.98 6.93 -48.80
N TYR A 143 -13.26 7.21 -49.88
CA TYR A 143 -11.95 6.60 -50.12
C TYR A 143 -10.93 7.00 -49.06
N VAL A 144 -10.96 8.26 -48.63
CA VAL A 144 -10.07 8.76 -47.58
C VAL A 144 -10.39 8.12 -46.22
N SER A 145 -11.67 7.90 -45.90
CA SER A 145 -12.09 7.20 -44.68
C SER A 145 -11.67 5.73 -44.65
N GLU A 146 -11.52 5.11 -45.82
CA GLU A 146 -11.00 3.74 -45.95
C GLU A 146 -9.46 3.72 -45.91
N LEU A 147 -8.80 4.74 -46.49
CA LEU A 147 -7.33 4.86 -46.55
C LEU A 147 -6.67 5.20 -45.21
N PHE A 148 -7.22 6.13 -44.43
CA PHE A 148 -6.58 6.57 -43.18
C PHE A 148 -6.37 5.45 -42.16
N PRO A 149 -7.35 4.54 -41.92
CA PRO A 149 -7.14 3.39 -41.06
C PRO A 149 -6.05 2.44 -41.57
N MET A 150 -5.86 2.34 -42.89
CA MET A 150 -4.78 1.54 -43.49
C MET A 150 -3.41 2.24 -43.39
N LEU A 151 -3.39 3.56 -43.44
CA LEU A 151 -2.16 4.37 -43.38
C LEU A 151 -1.65 4.55 -41.94
N ALA A 152 -2.54 4.60 -40.96
CA ALA A 152 -2.19 4.76 -39.54
C ALA A 152 -1.17 3.73 -39.00
N PRO A 153 -1.33 2.41 -39.22
CA PRO A 153 -0.33 1.43 -38.78
C PRO A 153 1.00 1.60 -39.54
N VAL A 154 0.96 1.91 -40.83
CA VAL A 154 2.17 2.14 -41.64
C VAL A 154 2.96 3.35 -41.14
N LEU A 155 2.28 4.43 -40.73
CA LEU A 155 2.90 5.60 -40.10
C LEU A 155 3.49 5.27 -38.72
N ALA A 156 2.83 4.42 -37.93
CA ALA A 156 3.35 3.96 -36.65
C ALA A 156 4.59 3.08 -36.82
N ASP A 157 4.55 2.14 -37.78
CA ASP A 157 5.66 1.24 -38.11
C ASP A 157 6.84 2.00 -38.74
N LEU A 158 6.59 3.10 -39.45
CA LEU A 158 7.64 3.95 -40.01
C LEU A 158 8.58 4.49 -38.93
N SER A 159 8.06 4.85 -37.75
CA SER A 159 8.90 5.27 -36.62
C SER A 159 9.84 4.15 -36.18
N VAL A 160 9.32 2.93 -36.05
CA VAL A 160 10.11 1.75 -35.67
C VAL A 160 11.16 1.43 -36.74
N HIS A 161 10.81 1.59 -38.02
CA HIS A 161 11.74 1.42 -39.12
C HIS A 161 12.82 2.50 -39.13
N LEU A 162 12.49 3.75 -38.80
CA LEU A 162 13.48 4.82 -38.65
C LEU A 162 14.42 4.58 -37.48
N ASP A 163 13.91 4.14 -36.33
CA ASP A 163 14.72 3.76 -35.17
C ASP A 163 15.64 2.57 -35.50
N SER A 164 15.14 1.61 -36.28
CA SER A 164 15.93 0.46 -36.76
C SER A 164 17.04 0.90 -37.73
N ILE A 165 16.77 1.89 -38.58
CA ILE A 165 17.77 2.46 -39.49
C ILE A 165 18.82 3.26 -38.70
N GLU A 166 18.42 4.04 -37.70
CA GLU A 166 19.35 4.76 -36.82
C GLU A 166 20.24 3.78 -36.04
N ALA A 167 19.64 2.74 -35.43
CA ALA A 167 20.39 1.68 -34.77
C ALA A 167 21.36 0.97 -35.71
N SER A 168 20.98 0.77 -36.99
CA SER A 168 21.88 0.20 -37.99
C SER A 168 23.01 1.16 -38.39
N ARG A 169 22.79 2.48 -38.41
CA ARG A 169 23.84 3.48 -38.66
C ARG A 169 24.86 3.51 -37.54
N VAL A 170 24.42 3.44 -36.28
CA VAL A 170 25.31 3.39 -35.11
C VAL A 170 26.23 2.15 -35.14
N ASN A 171 25.77 1.04 -35.72
CA ASN A 171 26.60 -0.15 -35.91
C ASN A 171 27.65 -0.02 -37.04
N ILE A 172 27.45 0.88 -38.01
CA ILE A 172 28.46 1.14 -39.05
C ILE A 172 29.63 1.95 -38.47
N ASP A 173 29.37 2.82 -37.49
CA ASP A 173 30.40 3.54 -36.71
C ASP A 173 30.95 2.70 -35.54
N SER A 174 30.64 1.40 -35.47
CA SER A 174 31.09 0.56 -34.37
C SER A 174 32.60 0.25 -34.50
N PRO A 175 33.37 0.34 -33.40
CA PRO A 175 34.81 0.04 -33.40
C PRO A 175 35.10 -1.42 -33.77
N GLN A 176 34.10 -2.30 -33.67
CA GLN A 176 34.22 -3.70 -34.09
C GLN A 176 34.35 -3.87 -35.60
N LEU A 177 33.73 -2.98 -36.40
CA LEU A 177 33.88 -3.02 -37.85
C LEU A 177 35.29 -2.55 -38.26
N ASP A 178 35.82 -1.53 -37.58
CA ASP A 178 37.19 -1.05 -37.78
C ASP A 178 38.23 -2.11 -37.38
N ASP A 179 38.02 -2.85 -36.29
CA ASP A 179 38.88 -3.96 -35.90
C ASP A 179 38.90 -5.07 -36.96
N VAL A 180 37.72 -5.46 -37.47
CA VAL A 180 37.63 -6.45 -38.56
C VAL A 180 38.26 -5.93 -39.85
N LEU A 181 38.09 -4.65 -40.17
CA LEU A 181 38.71 -4.04 -41.34
C LEU A 181 40.24 -3.99 -41.22
N ASN A 182 40.75 -3.70 -40.02
CA ASN A 182 42.19 -3.71 -39.71
C ASN A 182 42.77 -5.13 -39.76
N ASP A 183 42.05 -6.14 -39.28
CA ASP A 183 42.44 -7.55 -39.40
C ASP A 183 42.49 -8.00 -40.86
N VAL A 184 41.50 -7.63 -41.66
CA VAL A 184 41.50 -7.91 -43.11
C VAL A 184 42.66 -7.18 -43.81
N SER A 185 42.90 -5.92 -43.47
CA SER A 185 43.98 -5.11 -44.04
C SER A 185 45.36 -5.68 -43.68
N SER A 186 45.55 -6.10 -42.42
CA SER A 186 46.80 -6.71 -41.97
C SER A 186 47.05 -8.09 -42.60
N SER A 187 46.01 -8.90 -42.77
CA SER A 187 46.08 -10.18 -43.50
C SER A 187 46.43 -9.96 -44.97
N LEU A 188 45.85 -8.94 -45.61
CA LEU A 188 46.17 -8.59 -46.99
C LEU A 188 47.61 -8.07 -47.13
N ALA A 189 48.09 -7.26 -46.18
CA ALA A 189 49.48 -6.82 -46.13
C ALA A 189 50.46 -7.98 -45.89
N ALA A 190 50.09 -8.97 -45.07
CA ALA A 190 50.87 -10.19 -44.87
C ALA A 190 50.98 -11.00 -46.17
N ILE A 191 49.86 -11.23 -46.86
CA ILE A 191 49.84 -11.90 -48.18
C ILE A 191 50.69 -11.13 -49.19
N GLN A 192 50.60 -9.80 -49.21
CA GLN A 192 51.43 -8.97 -50.10
C GLN A 192 52.92 -9.13 -49.79
N THR A 193 53.28 -9.17 -48.52
CA THR A 193 54.68 -9.35 -48.08
C THR A 193 55.17 -10.74 -48.46
N GLU A 194 54.39 -11.79 -48.22
CA GLU A 194 54.70 -13.15 -48.67
C GLU A 194 54.92 -13.20 -50.18
N PHE A 195 54.04 -12.57 -50.96
CA PHE A 195 54.18 -12.50 -52.40
C PHE A 195 55.49 -11.80 -52.81
N GLN A 196 55.82 -10.66 -52.19
CA GLN A 196 57.08 -9.96 -52.47
C GLN A 196 58.31 -10.78 -52.07
N THR A 197 58.26 -11.53 -50.97
CA THR A 197 59.36 -12.44 -50.61
C THR A 197 59.54 -13.56 -51.63
N ILE A 198 58.45 -14.10 -52.18
CA ILE A 198 58.52 -15.10 -53.27
C ILE A 198 59.11 -14.48 -54.54
N VAL A 199 58.71 -13.26 -54.90
CA VAL A 199 59.28 -12.54 -56.04
C VAL A 199 60.78 -12.31 -55.86
N ASN A 200 61.20 -11.86 -54.67
CA ASN A 200 62.62 -11.64 -54.36
C ASN A 200 63.42 -12.95 -54.35
N LEU A 201 62.86 -14.05 -53.83
CA LEU A 201 63.48 -15.38 -53.88
C LEU A 201 63.61 -15.90 -55.32
N ARG A 202 62.62 -15.63 -56.18
CA ARG A 202 62.72 -15.95 -57.61
C ARG A 202 63.79 -15.12 -58.28
N GLN A 203 63.90 -13.83 -57.96
CA GLN A 203 64.94 -12.96 -58.50
C GLN A 203 66.33 -13.42 -58.06
N SER A 204 66.53 -13.77 -56.78
CA SER A 204 67.81 -14.26 -56.29
C SER A 204 68.17 -15.65 -56.83
N LEU A 205 67.19 -16.54 -57.02
CA LEU A 205 67.40 -17.80 -57.74
C LEU A 205 67.84 -17.54 -59.18
N ASN A 206 67.19 -16.60 -59.87
CA ASN A 206 67.54 -16.22 -61.24
C ASN A 206 68.93 -15.59 -61.33
N GLU A 207 69.33 -14.77 -60.35
CA GLU A 207 70.69 -14.22 -60.24
C GLU A 207 71.73 -15.29 -59.89
N SER A 208 71.37 -16.33 -59.12
CA SER A 208 72.29 -17.45 -58.80
C SER A 208 72.43 -18.47 -59.92
N LEU A 209 71.48 -18.52 -60.86
CA LEU A 209 71.54 -19.37 -62.05
C LEU A 209 72.40 -18.77 -63.16
N ASP A 210 72.86 -17.51 -63.02
CA ASP A 210 73.89 -16.87 -63.84
C ASP A 210 75.22 -16.66 -63.06
N PRO A 211 76.04 -17.70 -62.85
CA PRO A 211 77.45 -17.54 -62.56
C PRO A 211 78.28 -17.80 -63.83
N ALA A 212 77.98 -17.11 -64.95
CA ALA A 212 78.90 -16.93 -66.08
C ALA A 212 78.25 -16.12 -67.21
N SER A 213 78.44 -14.80 -67.20
CA SER A 213 78.94 -13.97 -68.32
C SER A 213 79.09 -12.52 -67.88
#